data_AF-A0A832MBI1-F1
#
_entry.id   AF-A0A832MBI1-F1
#
_cell.length_a   1.000
_cell.length_b   1.000
_cell.length_c   1.000
_cell.angle_alpha   90.00
_cell.angle_beta   90.00
_cell.angle_gamma   90.00
#
_symmetry.space_group_name_H-M   'P 1'
#
loop_
_entity.id
_entity.type
_entity.pdbx_description
1 polymer ?
#
loop_
_entity_poly.entity_id
_entity_poly.type
_entity_poly.pdbx_seq_one_letter_code
_entity_poly.pdbx_strand_id
1 'polypeptide(L)'
;MNPPLERTRSARAPDLATFLARVAVGSLYVYMGLSKALYPVDFLKLLRQYNLFESALCLNIIAASLPWFEVFCGLLLLFGVAVRGTALVSLATLVPFTIVVWKRALVLQAASQIPFCAVRFDCGCGAGEVNICFKLLENCVLMLLSAWLLLTPRLRACLWPEPLTRLRLKQAGRATQ
;
A
#
# COMPACT_ATOMS: atom_id res chain seq x y z
N MET A 1 51.67 1.05 -15.69
CA MET A 1 50.80 -0.11 -15.43
C MET A 1 49.51 0.44 -14.84
N ASN A 2 48.49 0.66 -15.67
CA ASN A 2 47.23 1.28 -15.23
C ASN A 2 46.34 0.21 -14.57
N PRO A 3 45.69 0.50 -13.42
CA PRO A 3 44.74 -0.42 -12.84
C PRO A 3 43.48 -0.53 -13.73
N PRO A 4 42.84 -1.70 -13.81
CA PRO A 4 41.60 -1.86 -14.53
C PRO A 4 40.48 -1.06 -13.85
N LEU A 5 39.90 -0.14 -14.63
CA LEU A 5 38.61 0.48 -14.36
C LEU A 5 37.49 -0.57 -14.45
N GLU A 6 36.41 -0.30 -13.72
CA GLU A 6 35.11 -0.99 -13.73
C GLU A 6 34.84 -2.07 -12.66
N ARG A 7 34.22 -1.61 -11.57
CA ARG A 7 33.03 -2.32 -11.03
C ARG A 7 32.04 -1.33 -10.41
N THR A 8 31.45 -0.46 -11.23
CA THR A 8 30.31 0.38 -10.83
C THR A 8 29.01 -0.44 -10.86
N ARG A 9 28.75 -1.30 -9.87
CA ARG A 9 27.41 -1.93 -9.71
C ARG A 9 27.30 -2.67 -8.36
N SER A 10 27.19 -1.97 -7.24
CA SER A 10 26.58 -2.58 -6.03
C SER A 10 26.28 -1.54 -4.95
N ALA A 11 25.41 -0.58 -5.24
CA ALA A 11 24.94 0.37 -4.22
C ALA A 11 23.50 0.88 -4.47
N ARG A 12 22.64 0.18 -5.23
CA ARG A 12 21.38 0.82 -5.72
C ARG A 12 20.09 -0.02 -5.76
N ALA A 13 20.14 -1.34 -5.91
CA ALA A 13 18.92 -2.14 -6.07
C ALA A 13 18.00 -2.18 -4.83
N PRO A 14 18.49 -2.37 -3.59
CA PRO A 14 17.59 -2.44 -2.43
C PRO A 14 16.96 -1.08 -2.10
N ASP A 15 17.69 0.02 -2.27
CA ASP A 15 17.16 1.38 -2.01
C ASP A 15 16.06 1.77 -3.00
N LEU A 16 16.25 1.47 -4.30
CA LEU A 16 15.25 1.74 -5.33
C LEU A 16 14.01 0.87 -5.13
N ALA A 17 14.16 -0.42 -4.79
CA ALA A 17 13.05 -1.31 -4.55
C ALA A 17 12.20 -0.85 -3.35
N THR A 18 12.82 -0.45 -2.24
CA THR A 18 12.12 0.09 -1.08
C THR A 18 11.40 1.41 -1.40
N PHE A 19 12.03 2.28 -2.19
CA PHE A 19 11.40 3.53 -2.65
C PHE A 19 10.17 3.25 -3.52
N LEU A 20 10.30 2.39 -4.54
CA LEU A 20 9.21 2.03 -5.43
C LEU A 20 8.07 1.34 -4.68
N ALA A 21 8.36 0.44 -3.74
CA ALA A 21 7.35 -0.19 -2.91
C ALA A 21 6.57 0.83 -2.08
N ARG A 22 7.25 1.81 -1.48
CA ARG A 22 6.59 2.89 -0.72
C ARG A 22 5.71 3.76 -1.59
N VAL A 23 6.20 4.15 -2.77
CA VAL A 23 5.43 4.96 -3.71
C VAL A 23 4.21 4.17 -4.19
N ALA A 24 4.38 2.92 -4.60
CA ALA A 24 3.28 2.07 -5.07
C ALA A 24 2.20 1.87 -4.00
N VAL A 25 2.57 1.44 -2.79
CA VAL A 25 1.60 1.21 -1.70
C VAL A 25 0.96 2.53 -1.27
N GLY A 26 1.76 3.58 -1.09
CA GLY A 26 1.27 4.89 -0.64
C GLY A 26 0.31 5.53 -1.64
N SER A 27 0.65 5.56 -2.93
CA SER A 27 -0.20 6.11 -3.99
C SER A 27 -1.52 5.37 -4.11
N LEU A 28 -1.50 4.03 -4.03
CA LEU A 28 -2.74 3.25 -4.13
C LEU A 28 -3.63 3.43 -2.90
N TYR A 29 -3.06 3.53 -1.70
CA TYR A 29 -3.80 3.87 -0.48
C TYR A 29 -4.46 5.24 -0.57
N VAL A 30 -3.73 6.26 -1.06
CA VAL A 30 -4.30 7.60 -1.26
C VAL A 30 -5.42 7.55 -2.28
N TYR A 31 -5.23 6.86 -3.40
CA TYR A 31 -6.26 6.72 -4.44
C TYR A 31 -7.53 6.04 -3.90
N MET A 32 -7.39 4.87 -3.27
CA MET A 32 -8.53 4.12 -2.72
C MET A 32 -9.23 4.90 -1.60
N GLY A 33 -8.46 5.49 -0.68
CA GLY A 33 -8.99 6.28 0.42
C GLY A 33 -9.74 7.53 -0.06
N LEU A 34 -9.17 8.27 -1.02
CA LEU A 34 -9.80 9.47 -1.55
C LEU A 34 -11.08 9.12 -2.33
N SER A 35 -11.07 8.04 -3.10
CA SER A 35 -12.26 7.58 -3.83
C SER A 35 -13.43 7.25 -2.88
N LYS A 36 -13.14 6.69 -1.70
CA LYS A 36 -14.14 6.45 -0.64
C LYS A 36 -14.57 7.74 0.05
N ALA A 37 -13.65 8.68 0.26
CA ALA A 37 -13.92 9.96 0.92
C ALA A 37 -14.79 10.90 0.07
N LEU A 38 -14.66 10.82 -1.26
CA LEU A 38 -15.47 11.62 -2.21
C LEU A 38 -16.93 11.13 -2.29
N TYR A 39 -17.16 9.82 -2.11
CA TYR A 39 -18.49 9.21 -2.18
C TYR A 39 -18.84 8.43 -0.90
N PRO A 40 -18.93 9.11 0.26
CA PRO A 40 -19.11 8.45 1.56
C PRO A 40 -20.47 7.76 1.68
N VAL A 41 -21.49 8.26 0.99
CA VAL A 41 -22.84 7.69 0.99
C VAL A 41 -22.87 6.33 0.28
N ASP A 42 -22.17 6.19 -0.84
CA ASP A 42 -22.14 4.93 -1.58
C ASP A 42 -21.27 3.90 -0.88
N PHE A 43 -20.16 4.33 -0.28
CA PHE A 43 -19.35 3.48 0.60
C PHE A 43 -20.14 2.97 1.81
N LEU A 44 -20.97 3.83 2.43
CA LEU A 44 -21.85 3.43 3.54
C LEU A 44 -22.89 2.38 3.12
N LYS A 45 -23.50 2.51 1.93
CA LYS A 45 -24.43 1.50 1.40
C LYS A 45 -23.74 0.15 1.22
N LEU A 46 -22.52 0.15 0.69
CA LEU A 46 -21.72 -1.06 0.52
C LEU A 46 -21.35 -1.68 1.88
N LEU A 47 -20.91 -0.88 2.85
CA LEU A 47 -20.65 -1.32 4.23
C LEU A 47 -21.86 -2.00 4.87
N ARG A 48 -23.06 -1.46 4.66
CA ARG A 48 -24.30 -2.07 5.15
C ARG A 48 -24.58 -3.43 4.52
N GLN A 49 -24.25 -3.62 3.24
CA GLN A 49 -24.42 -4.92 2.56
C GLN A 49 -23.48 -6.01 3.09
N TYR A 50 -22.35 -5.63 3.72
CA TYR A 50 -21.42 -6.58 4.32
C TYR A 50 -21.89 -7.09 5.70
N ASN A 51 -22.94 -6.51 6.31
CA ASN A 51 -23.51 -6.92 7.61
C ASN A 51 -22.45 -7.17 8.71
N LEU A 52 -21.39 -6.37 8.76
CA LEU A 52 -20.30 -6.53 9.74
C LEU A 52 -20.63 -5.95 11.12
N PHE A 53 -21.51 -4.96 11.16
CA PHE A 53 -21.89 -4.26 12.39
C PHE A 53 -23.41 -4.06 12.40
N GLU A 54 -24.07 -4.39 13.51
CA GLU A 54 -25.51 -4.20 13.67
C GLU A 54 -25.86 -2.75 14.03
N SER A 55 -24.92 -2.00 14.62
CA SER A 55 -25.17 -0.62 15.05
C SER A 55 -24.92 0.39 13.92
N ALA A 56 -25.98 1.12 13.56
CA ALA A 56 -25.92 2.16 12.53
C ALA A 56 -24.91 3.28 12.83
N LEU A 57 -24.70 3.61 14.11
CA LEU A 57 -23.72 4.60 14.55
C LEU A 57 -22.28 4.16 14.25
N CYS A 58 -21.94 2.89 14.52
CA CYS A 58 -20.59 2.36 14.26
C CYS A 58 -20.29 2.34 12.76
N LEU A 59 -21.26 1.92 11.94
CA LEU A 59 -21.17 1.97 10.48
C LEU A 59 -20.86 3.38 9.96
N ASN A 60 -21.57 4.39 10.47
CA ASN A 60 -21.37 5.78 10.04
C ASN A 60 -19.99 6.31 10.45
N ILE A 61 -19.54 6.02 11.67
CA ILE A 61 -18.21 6.45 12.16
C ILE A 61 -17.11 5.79 11.33
N ILE A 62 -17.20 4.48 11.07
CA ILE A 62 -16.21 3.76 10.28
C ILE A 62 -16.22 4.26 8.83
N ALA A 63 -17.40 4.43 8.23
CA ALA A 63 -17.54 4.93 6.85
C ALA A 63 -16.93 6.33 6.68
N ALA A 64 -17.06 7.18 7.70
CA ALA A 64 -16.49 8.52 7.68
C ALA A 64 -14.99 8.55 8.00
N SER A 65 -14.51 7.75 8.97
CA SER A 65 -13.12 7.85 9.48
C SER A 65 -12.12 7.01 8.71
N LEU A 66 -12.50 5.81 8.26
CA LEU A 66 -11.61 4.87 7.57
C LEU A 66 -10.99 5.45 6.28
N PRO A 67 -11.74 6.16 5.41
CA PRO A 67 -11.17 6.74 4.19
C PRO A 67 -10.04 7.74 4.47
N TRP A 68 -10.24 8.64 5.45
CA TRP A 68 -9.22 9.61 5.83
C TRP A 68 -8.00 8.94 6.46
N PHE A 69 -8.21 7.87 7.21
CA PHE A 69 -7.13 7.08 7.79
C PHE A 69 -6.28 6.39 6.71
N GLU A 70 -6.92 5.85 5.66
CA GLU A 70 -6.22 5.29 4.49
C GLU A 70 -5.39 6.35 3.77
N VAL A 71 -5.97 7.52 3.50
CA VAL A 71 -5.24 8.65 2.85
C VAL A 71 -4.06 9.09 3.71
N PHE A 72 -4.27 9.26 5.01
CA PHE A 72 -3.21 9.68 5.93
C PHE A 72 -2.05 8.68 5.96
N CYS A 73 -2.34 7.38 6.06
CA CYS A 73 -1.32 6.33 6.02
C CYS A 73 -0.58 6.30 4.68
N GLY A 74 -1.30 6.47 3.58
CA GLY A 74 -0.73 6.54 2.23
C GLY A 74 0.24 7.72 2.08
N LEU A 75 -0.16 8.92 2.55
CA LEU A 75 0.71 10.10 2.54
C LEU A 75 1.97 9.89 3.38
N LEU A 76 1.86 9.32 4.58
CA LEU A 76 3.04 9.04 5.40
C LEU A 76 4.02 8.06 4.71
N LEU A 77 3.52 7.05 4.00
CA LEU A 77 4.37 6.14 3.20
C LEU A 77 5.07 6.88 2.05
N LEU A 78 4.36 7.77 1.36
CA LEU A 78 4.93 8.60 0.29
C LEU A 78 6.05 9.50 0.82
N PHE A 79 5.79 10.24 1.90
CA PHE A 79 6.79 11.11 2.52
C PHE A 79 7.89 10.33 3.24
N GLY A 80 7.66 9.06 3.60
CA GLY A 80 8.65 8.23 4.30
C GLY A 80 8.73 8.46 5.79
N VAL A 81 7.64 8.99 6.36
CA VAL A 81 7.51 9.22 7.79
C VAL A 81 6.99 7.94 8.43
N ALA A 82 7.67 7.47 9.48
CA ALA A 82 7.27 6.30 10.25
C ALA A 82 6.92 5.04 9.40
N VAL A 83 7.69 4.78 8.31
CA VAL A 83 7.41 3.73 7.30
C VAL A 83 7.02 2.36 7.88
N ARG A 84 7.65 1.93 8.97
CA ARG A 84 7.32 0.65 9.62
C ARG A 84 5.96 0.68 10.32
N GLY A 85 5.66 1.77 11.02
CA GLY A 85 4.38 1.96 11.68
C GLY A 85 3.26 2.04 10.65
N THR A 86 3.45 2.81 9.58
CA THR A 86 2.47 2.95 8.50
C THR A 86 2.30 1.65 7.72
N ALA A 87 3.36 0.88 7.49
CA ALA A 87 3.27 -0.44 6.86
C ALA A 87 2.51 -1.46 7.73
N LEU A 88 2.74 -1.46 9.05
CA LEU A 88 1.99 -2.29 10.00
C LEU A 88 0.50 -1.92 10.02
N VAL A 89 0.20 -0.63 10.09
CA VAL A 89 -1.18 -0.12 10.05
C VAL A 89 -1.85 -0.42 8.70
N SER A 90 -1.10 -0.34 7.60
CA SER A 90 -1.61 -0.73 6.28
C SER A 90 -1.97 -2.21 6.25
N LEU A 91 -1.12 -3.09 6.76
CA LEU A 91 -1.47 -4.52 6.90
C LEU A 91 -2.71 -4.73 7.78
N ALA A 92 -2.80 -4.03 8.92
CA ALA A 92 -3.91 -4.14 9.85
C ALA A 92 -5.25 -3.68 9.23
N THR A 93 -5.23 -2.78 8.24
CA THR A 93 -6.43 -2.34 7.52
C THR A 93 -6.73 -3.20 6.28
N LEU A 94 -5.71 -3.62 5.52
CA LEU A 94 -5.86 -4.46 4.32
C LEU A 94 -6.36 -5.88 4.60
N VAL A 95 -5.86 -6.52 5.67
CA VAL A 95 -6.24 -7.90 6.01
C VAL A 95 -7.73 -8.05 6.28
N PRO A 96 -8.35 -7.30 7.22
CA PRO A 96 -9.79 -7.43 7.46
C PRO A 96 -10.59 -7.03 6.23
N PHE A 97 -10.18 -5.98 5.51
CA PHE A 97 -10.84 -5.57 4.27
C PHE A 97 -10.85 -6.70 3.22
N THR A 98 -9.72 -7.36 3.01
CA THR A 98 -9.60 -8.48 2.05
C THR A 98 -10.46 -9.68 2.47
N ILE A 99 -10.53 -9.98 3.77
CA ILE A 99 -11.39 -11.05 4.30
C ILE A 99 -12.86 -10.75 4.03
N VAL A 100 -13.30 -9.51 4.24
CA VAL A 100 -14.69 -9.08 3.99
C VAL A 100 -15.05 -9.23 2.52
N VAL A 101 -14.19 -8.72 1.62
CA VAL A 101 -14.38 -8.82 0.16
C VAL A 101 -14.39 -10.28 -0.29
N TRP A 102 -13.50 -11.12 0.26
CA TRP A 102 -13.45 -12.54 -0.04
C TRP A 102 -14.72 -13.28 0.41
N LYS A 103 -15.19 -13.06 1.64
CA LYS A 103 -16.44 -13.64 2.14
C LYS A 103 -17.63 -13.26 1.26
N ARG A 104 -17.73 -11.98 0.87
CA ARG A 104 -18.81 -11.53 -0.01
C ARG A 104 -18.76 -12.22 -1.37
N ALA A 105 -17.56 -12.39 -1.93
CA ALA A 105 -17.40 -13.09 -3.20
C ALA A 105 -17.81 -14.56 -3.13
N LEU A 106 -17.50 -15.26 -2.03
CA LEU A 106 -17.95 -16.64 -1.82
C LEU A 106 -19.48 -16.76 -1.76
N VAL A 107 -20.15 -15.80 -1.11
CA VAL A 107 -21.63 -15.75 -1.06
C VAL A 107 -22.21 -15.52 -2.45
N LEU A 108 -21.65 -14.58 -3.23
CA LEU A 108 -22.09 -14.30 -4.60
C LEU A 108 -21.84 -15.48 -5.55
N GLN A 109 -20.69 -16.15 -5.40
CA GLN A 109 -20.35 -17.36 -6.14
C GLN A 109 -21.38 -18.46 -5.87
N ALA A 110 -21.70 -18.73 -4.59
CA ALA A 110 -22.67 -19.75 -4.21
C ALA A 110 -24.08 -19.43 -4.75
N ALA A 111 -24.49 -18.15 -4.73
CA ALA A 111 -25.77 -17.71 -5.25
C ALA A 111 -25.87 -17.77 -6.78
N SER A 112 -24.77 -17.49 -7.49
CA SER A 112 -24.78 -17.32 -8.96
C SER A 112 -24.26 -18.55 -9.73
N GLN A 113 -23.70 -19.55 -9.04
CA GLN A 113 -23.15 -20.79 -9.62
C GLN A 113 -22.11 -20.56 -10.75
N ILE A 114 -21.45 -19.40 -10.74
CA ILE A 114 -20.36 -19.05 -11.66
C ILE A 114 -18.99 -19.36 -11.05
N PRO A 115 -17.94 -19.57 -11.86
CA PRO A 115 -16.58 -19.73 -11.33
C PRO A 115 -16.16 -18.50 -10.53
N PHE A 116 -15.39 -18.72 -9.45
CA PHE A 116 -15.02 -17.68 -8.50
C PHE A 116 -14.42 -16.43 -9.18
N CYS A 117 -13.49 -16.61 -10.14
CA CYS A 117 -12.87 -15.47 -10.83
C CYS A 117 -13.77 -14.71 -11.81
N ALA A 118 -14.95 -15.24 -12.15
CA ALA A 118 -15.93 -14.54 -13.00
C ALA A 118 -16.89 -13.66 -12.18
N VAL A 119 -16.85 -13.72 -10.85
CA VAL A 119 -17.68 -12.88 -9.98
C VAL A 119 -17.23 -11.42 -10.12
N ARG A 120 -18.16 -10.55 -10.51
CA ARG A 120 -17.97 -9.10 -10.63
C ARG A 120 -18.93 -8.40 -9.67
N PHE A 121 -18.40 -7.50 -8.86
CA PHE A 121 -19.20 -6.62 -7.99
C PHE A 121 -18.37 -5.40 -7.59
N ASP A 122 -19.06 -4.37 -7.10
CA ASP A 122 -18.39 -3.21 -6.52
C ASP A 122 -17.93 -3.53 -5.09
N CYS A 123 -16.61 -3.65 -4.91
CA CYS A 123 -16.00 -3.89 -3.61
C CYS A 123 -15.89 -2.64 -2.72
N GLY A 124 -16.27 -1.45 -3.23
CA GLY A 124 -16.21 -0.18 -2.50
C GLY A 124 -14.81 0.45 -2.46
N CYS A 125 -13.95 0.11 -3.42
CA CYS A 125 -12.61 0.70 -3.57
C CYS A 125 -12.55 1.84 -4.60
N GLY A 126 -13.71 2.32 -5.09
CA GLY A 126 -13.79 3.42 -6.06
C GLY A 126 -13.41 3.08 -7.50
N ALA A 127 -13.17 1.79 -7.81
CA ALA A 127 -12.93 1.29 -9.16
C ALA A 127 -14.21 0.78 -9.85
N GLY A 128 -15.38 0.93 -9.20
CA GLY A 128 -16.65 0.37 -9.66
C GLY A 128 -16.66 -1.16 -9.64
N GLU A 129 -17.39 -1.76 -10.58
CA GLU A 129 -17.46 -3.22 -10.72
C GLU A 129 -16.13 -3.81 -11.21
N VAL A 130 -15.49 -4.57 -10.34
CA VAL A 130 -14.19 -5.20 -10.60
C VAL A 130 -14.28 -6.72 -10.49
N ASN A 131 -13.40 -7.41 -11.20
CA ASN A 131 -13.28 -8.86 -11.09
C ASN A 131 -12.64 -9.21 -9.75
N ILE A 132 -13.24 -10.15 -9.02
CA ILE A 132 -12.77 -10.50 -7.69
C ILE A 132 -11.32 -10.99 -7.67
N CYS A 133 -10.91 -11.84 -8.62
CA CYS A 133 -9.55 -12.38 -8.62
C CYS A 133 -8.49 -11.30 -8.87
N PHE A 134 -8.80 -10.32 -9.73
CA PHE A 134 -7.91 -9.17 -9.92
C PHE A 134 -7.80 -8.34 -8.64
N LYS A 135 -8.93 -8.10 -7.96
CA LYS A 135 -8.92 -7.32 -6.72
C LYS A 135 -8.22 -8.03 -5.57
N LEU A 136 -8.41 -9.34 -5.42
CA LEU A 136 -7.68 -10.15 -4.45
C LEU A 136 -6.18 -10.14 -4.75
N LEU A 137 -5.79 -10.24 -6.02
CA LEU A 137 -4.39 -10.15 -6.41
C LEU A 137 -3.78 -8.79 -6.05
N GLU A 138 -4.49 -7.68 -6.35
CA GLU A 138 -4.06 -6.33 -5.98
C GLU A 138 -3.85 -6.20 -4.47
N ASN A 139 -4.83 -6.63 -3.67
CA ASN A 139 -4.73 -6.60 -2.21
C ASN A 139 -3.57 -7.49 -1.70
N CYS A 140 -3.38 -8.69 -2.28
CA CYS A 140 -2.27 -9.58 -1.94
C CYS A 140 -0.92 -8.95 -2.25
N VAL A 141 -0.77 -8.31 -3.40
CA VAL A 141 0.45 -7.58 -3.77
C VAL A 141 0.72 -6.46 -2.76
N LEU A 142 -0.30 -5.67 -2.39
CA LEU A 142 -0.13 -4.61 -1.39
C LEU A 142 0.24 -5.13 0.00
N MET A 143 -0.36 -6.25 0.42
CA MET A 143 -0.01 -6.91 1.67
C MET A 143 1.43 -7.40 1.65
N LEU A 144 1.87 -8.04 0.56
CA LEU A 144 3.26 -8.50 0.40
C LEU A 144 4.24 -7.33 0.40
N LEU A 145 3.95 -6.25 -0.31
CA LEU A 145 4.79 -5.04 -0.32
C LEU A 145 4.84 -4.37 1.07
N SER A 146 3.72 -4.30 1.77
CA SER A 146 3.66 -3.76 3.13
C SER A 146 4.44 -4.63 4.12
N ALA A 147 4.31 -5.96 4.03
CA ALA A 147 5.10 -6.89 4.83
C ALA A 147 6.59 -6.80 4.51
N TRP A 148 6.95 -6.66 3.24
CA TRP A 148 8.33 -6.43 2.81
C TRP A 148 8.90 -5.15 3.43
N LEU A 149 8.16 -4.03 3.39
CA LEU A 149 8.57 -2.77 4.01
C LEU A 149 8.72 -2.87 5.53
N LEU A 150 7.91 -3.71 6.18
CA LEU A 150 7.98 -3.97 7.63
C LEU A 150 9.23 -4.79 8.01
N LEU A 151 9.49 -5.85 7.25
CA LEU A 151 10.56 -6.82 7.52
C LEU A 151 11.94 -6.34 7.06
N THR A 152 12.01 -5.41 6.11
CA THR A 152 13.29 -4.88 5.61
C THR A 152 14.03 -4.14 6.75
N PRO A 153 15.23 -4.60 7.16
CA PRO A 153 16.07 -3.92 8.14
C PRO A 153 16.43 -2.51 7.65
N ARG A 154 16.52 -1.53 8.56
CA ARG A 154 16.75 -0.10 8.30
C ARG A 154 17.76 0.17 7.17
N LEU A 155 17.31 0.20 5.91
CA LEU A 155 17.96 1.05 4.91
C LEU A 155 17.57 2.46 5.36
N ARG A 156 18.59 3.21 5.75
CA ARG A 156 18.47 4.55 6.31
C ARG A 156 17.43 5.32 5.51
N ALA A 157 16.60 6.08 6.21
CA ALA A 157 15.64 6.99 5.60
C ALA A 157 16.34 7.88 4.58
N CYS A 158 16.35 7.45 3.32
CA CYS A 158 16.71 8.30 2.20
C CYS A 158 15.40 8.91 1.75
N LEU A 159 15.01 9.97 2.47
CA LEU A 159 14.03 10.97 2.03
C LEU A 159 14.53 11.74 0.78
N TRP A 160 15.62 11.31 0.17
CA TRP A 160 16.29 11.98 -0.93
C TRP A 160 17.23 10.99 -1.64
N PRO A 161 17.26 10.93 -2.98
CA PRO A 161 18.44 10.42 -3.67
C PRO A 161 19.58 11.40 -3.38
N GLU A 162 20.39 11.16 -2.33
CA GLU A 162 21.59 11.99 -2.07
C GLU A 162 22.40 12.09 -3.37
N PRO A 163 22.54 13.29 -3.97
CA PRO A 163 23.45 13.47 -5.07
C PRO A 163 24.85 13.22 -4.53
N LEU A 164 25.67 12.51 -5.33
CA LEU A 164 27.00 11.96 -5.06
C LEU A 164 28.09 12.91 -4.52
N THR A 165 27.75 14.10 -4.06
CA THR A 165 28.66 15.21 -3.77
C THR A 165 29.46 15.01 -2.47
N ARG A 166 28.95 14.28 -1.47
CA ARG A 166 29.63 14.13 -0.17
C ARG A 166 30.79 13.12 -0.14
N LEU A 167 30.90 12.22 -1.12
CA LEU A 167 31.96 11.22 -1.15
C LEU A 167 33.29 11.75 -1.72
N ARG A 168 33.26 12.79 -2.58
CA ARG A 168 34.49 13.40 -3.11
C ARG A 168 35.26 14.21 -2.06
N LEU A 169 34.58 14.88 -1.13
CA LEU A 169 35.25 15.71 -0.11
C LEU A 169 35.99 14.86 0.94
N LYS A 170 35.45 13.69 1.32
CA LYS A 170 36.13 12.78 2.26
C LYS A 170 37.36 12.10 1.67
N GLN A 171 37.43 11.94 0.35
CA GLN A 171 38.60 11.39 -0.35
C GLN A 171 39.66 12.48 -0.60
N ALA A 172 39.25 13.72 -0.89
CA ALA A 172 40.19 14.83 -1.07
C ALA A 172 40.95 15.20 0.22
N GLY A 173 40.32 15.11 1.39
CA GLY A 173 40.98 15.38 2.67
C GLY A 173 41.92 14.29 3.20
N ARG A 174 41.92 13.10 2.58
CA ARG A 174 42.78 11.97 2.97
C ARG A 174 43.99 11.79 2.03
N ALA A 175 44.04 12.56 0.94
CA ALA A 175 45.18 12.59 0.02
C ALA A 175 46.20 13.70 0.36
N THR A 176 45.91 14.52 1.37
CA THR A 176 46.74 15.66 1.82
C THR A 176 47.40 15.42 3.20
N GLN A 177 47.32 14.20 3.74
CA GLN A 177 48.04 13.78 4.94
C GLN A 177 49.04 12.67 4.60
#